data_AF-A0A969U448-F1
#
_entry.id   AF-A0A969U448-F1
#
_cell.length_a   1.000
_cell.length_b   1.000
_cell.length_c   1.000
_cell.angle_alpha   90.00
_cell.angle_beta   90.00
_cell.angle_gamma   90.00
#
_symmetry.space_group_name_H-M   'P 1'
#
loop_
_entity.id
_entity.type
_entity.pdbx_description
1 polymer ?
#
loop_
_entity_poly.entity_id
_entity_poly.type
_entity_poly.pdbx_seq_one_letter_code
_entity_poly.pdbx_strand_id
1 'polypeptide(L)'
;MFVYLILAGGVEVRAIAIAITPDNFSSEEFTVEFDWAGEILNAIEHLELKSEAWGDRAPPTPATADASKSLPDGIYLYGESPRPEELQKEYFVFELRRGKVVGAFYLPRSAFYCFYGNLESTQLNLTVVDSFDRTTSPYSVNLQKYYPISAVSDNDRRILGICKDARSQQ
;
A
#
# COMPACT_ATOMS: atom_id res chain seq x y z
N MET A 1 31.41 0.62 2.79
CA MET A 1 31.07 2.03 3.09
C MET A 1 30.86 2.71 1.75
N PHE A 2 29.61 2.87 1.30
CA PHE A 2 29.27 3.38 -0.03
C PHE A 2 29.19 4.91 0.01
N VAL A 3 29.77 5.57 -0.99
CA VAL A 3 29.69 7.03 -1.15
C VAL A 3 28.98 7.29 -2.48
N TYR A 4 27.84 7.99 -2.43
CA TYR A 4 27.07 8.38 -3.60
C TYR A 4 27.32 9.87 -3.88
N LEU A 5 27.70 10.21 -5.11
CA LEU A 5 27.79 11.59 -5.60
C LEU A 5 26.64 11.82 -6.58
N ILE A 6 25.73 12.74 -6.26
CA ILE A 6 24.65 13.17 -7.15
C ILE A 6 25.08 14.46 -7.82
N LEU A 7 25.34 14.41 -9.13
CA LEU A 7 25.53 15.60 -9.96
C LEU A 7 24.18 16.03 -10.53
N ALA A 8 23.70 17.20 -10.11
CA ALA A 8 22.49 17.80 -10.67
C ALA A 8 22.84 18.59 -11.94
N GLY A 9 22.61 17.96 -13.10
CA GLY A 9 22.54 18.58 -14.42
C GLY A 9 21.29 18.06 -15.13
N GLY A 10 20.63 18.91 -15.92
CA GLY A 10 19.25 18.74 -16.38
C GLY A 10 18.89 17.39 -17.01
N VAL A 11 17.69 16.93 -16.61
CA VAL A 11 16.78 15.98 -17.29
C VAL A 11 17.46 14.80 -18.01
N GLU A 12 18.06 13.88 -17.25
CA GLU A 12 18.01 12.42 -17.45
C GLU A 12 18.62 11.76 -16.19
N VAL A 13 17.83 11.00 -15.43
CA VAL A 13 18.36 10.18 -14.32
C VAL A 13 18.83 8.87 -14.91
N ARG A 14 20.08 8.81 -15.35
CA ARG A 14 20.71 7.53 -15.76
C ARG A 14 21.33 6.87 -14.54
N ALA A 15 20.75 5.76 -14.10
CA ALA A 15 21.41 4.86 -13.17
C ALA A 15 22.43 4.01 -13.95
N ILE A 16 23.72 4.32 -13.80
CA ILE A 16 24.80 3.48 -14.32
C ILE A 16 25.29 2.62 -13.15
N ALA A 17 25.03 1.31 -13.21
CA ALA A 17 25.64 0.36 -12.31
C ALA A 17 27.01 -0.04 -12.87
N ILE A 18 28.09 0.33 -12.18
CA ILE A 18 29.44 -0.15 -12.53
C ILE A 18 29.82 -1.25 -11.55
N ALA A 19 29.93 -2.48 -12.04
CA ALA A 19 30.55 -3.58 -11.30
C ALA A 19 32.07 -3.47 -11.48
N ILE A 20 32.80 -3.26 -10.38
CA ILE A 20 34.27 -3.20 -10.40
C ILE A 20 34.78 -4.47 -9.72
N THR A 21 35.26 -5.42 -10.52
CA THR A 21 36.14 -6.50 -10.06
C THR A 21 37.61 -6.09 -10.28
N PRO A 22 38.58 -6.59 -9.50
CA PRO A 22 39.89 -5.96 -9.39
C PRO A 22 40.81 -6.02 -10.61
N ASP A 23 40.49 -6.78 -11.65
CA ASP A 23 41.34 -6.85 -12.83
C ASP A 23 40.50 -6.90 -14.11
N ASN A 24 40.82 -5.99 -15.02
CA ASN A 24 40.42 -5.88 -16.43
C ASN A 24 39.05 -5.24 -16.76
N PHE A 25 39.13 -4.00 -17.24
CA PHE A 25 38.03 -3.20 -17.81
C PHE A 25 38.05 -3.36 -19.34
N SER A 26 37.09 -4.11 -19.90
CA SER A 26 36.82 -4.17 -21.34
C SER A 26 35.38 -3.73 -21.58
N SER A 27 35.19 -2.62 -22.29
CA SER A 27 33.88 -2.09 -22.65
C SER A 27 33.38 -2.77 -23.91
N GLU A 28 32.48 -3.73 -23.77
CA GLU A 28 31.65 -4.21 -24.88
C GLU A 28 30.21 -3.74 -24.68
N GLU A 29 29.67 -3.07 -25.69
CA GLU A 29 28.29 -2.61 -25.72
C GLU A 29 27.36 -3.81 -25.92
N PHE A 30 26.63 -4.19 -24.86
CA PHE A 30 25.64 -5.26 -24.96
C PHE A 30 24.27 -4.68 -25.28
N THR A 31 23.83 -4.80 -26.53
CA THR A 31 22.46 -4.54 -26.97
C THR A 31 21.63 -5.82 -26.82
N VAL A 32 20.58 -5.78 -26.01
CA VAL A 32 19.56 -6.85 -26.00
C VAL A 32 18.48 -6.52 -27.04
N GLU A 33 18.46 -7.31 -28.11
CA GLU A 33 17.32 -7.43 -29.03
C GLU A 33 16.13 -8.04 -28.28
N PHE A 34 15.00 -7.33 -28.26
CA PHE A 34 13.70 -7.93 -27.99
C PHE A 34 12.86 -7.79 -29.27
N ASP A 35 12.88 -8.86 -30.07
CA ASP A 35 11.95 -9.08 -31.17
C ASP A 35 10.73 -9.83 -30.64
N TRP A 36 9.61 -9.12 -30.53
CA TRP A 36 8.28 -9.64 -30.83
C TRP A 36 7.41 -8.46 -31.26
N ALA A 37 7.39 -8.23 -32.57
CA ALA A 37 6.44 -7.32 -33.20
C ALA A 37 5.01 -7.87 -33.07
N GLY A 38 4.09 -7.03 -32.60
CA GLY A 38 2.66 -7.20 -32.83
C GLY A 38 1.76 -6.59 -31.75
N GLU A 39 1.18 -5.43 -32.08
CA GLU A 39 0.03 -4.79 -31.42
C GLU A 39 0.27 -3.81 -30.26
N ILE A 40 1.04 -2.74 -30.50
CA ILE A 40 0.68 -1.40 -29.99
C ILE A 40 0.89 -0.37 -31.12
N LEU A 41 0.11 -0.48 -32.19
CA LEU A 41 -0.02 0.55 -33.24
C LEU A 41 -1.45 1.11 -33.28
N ASN A 42 -2.01 1.45 -32.11
CA ASN A 42 -3.25 2.23 -32.09
C ASN A 42 -3.40 3.19 -30.90
N ALA A 43 -2.29 3.70 -30.35
CA ALA A 43 -2.37 4.62 -29.21
C ALA A 43 -1.31 5.74 -29.18
N ILE A 44 -0.67 6.05 -30.31
CA ILE A 44 0.30 7.16 -30.39
C ILE A 44 -0.03 8.04 -31.59
N GLU A 45 -1.19 8.68 -31.54
CA GLU A 45 -1.49 9.84 -32.37
C GLU A 45 -2.40 10.80 -31.59
N HIS A 46 -1.90 11.30 -30.45
CA HIS A 46 -2.26 12.59 -29.83
C HIS A 46 -1.59 12.69 -28.44
N LEU A 47 -0.27 12.87 -28.42
CA LEU A 47 0.39 13.49 -27.27
C LEU A 47 0.42 15.01 -27.51
N GLU A 48 -0.75 15.64 -27.40
CA GLU A 48 -0.83 17.06 -27.10
C GLU A 48 -0.32 17.24 -25.66
N LEU A 49 0.86 17.84 -25.55
CA LEU A 49 1.41 18.38 -24.31
C LEU A 49 0.45 19.46 -23.78
N LYS A 50 -0.51 19.08 -22.94
CA LYS A 50 -1.28 20.05 -22.17
C LYS A 50 -0.56 20.36 -20.88
N SER A 51 0.13 21.51 -20.88
CA SER A 51 0.57 22.20 -19.68
C SER A 51 -0.65 22.50 -18.80
N GLU A 52 -0.89 21.68 -17.78
CA GLU A 52 -1.91 21.99 -16.77
C GLU A 52 -1.26 22.75 -15.61
N ALA A 53 -1.68 24.00 -15.53
CA ALA A 53 -1.45 24.92 -14.43
C ALA A 53 -1.76 24.27 -13.07
N TRP A 54 -1.15 24.83 -12.02
CA TRP A 54 -1.61 24.65 -10.64
C TRP A 54 -3.07 25.09 -10.53
N GLY A 55 -3.98 24.14 -10.66
CA GLY A 55 -5.40 24.28 -10.41
C GLY A 55 -5.86 23.12 -9.57
N ASP A 56 -6.17 23.40 -8.31
CA ASP A 56 -7.14 22.74 -7.42
C ASP A 56 -7.62 21.32 -7.82
N ARG A 57 -6.71 20.35 -7.90
CA ARG A 57 -7.13 18.94 -7.85
C ARG A 57 -7.41 18.63 -6.40
N ALA A 58 -8.68 18.63 -6.03
CA ALA A 58 -9.15 18.03 -4.79
C ALA A 58 -8.51 16.64 -4.64
N PRO A 59 -8.15 16.22 -3.40
CA PRO A 59 -7.66 14.87 -3.15
C PRO A 59 -8.56 13.85 -3.86
N PRO A 60 -8.01 12.78 -4.47
CA PRO A 60 -8.84 11.76 -5.09
C PRO A 60 -9.88 11.34 -4.07
N THR A 61 -11.16 11.53 -4.40
CA THR A 61 -12.30 11.17 -3.54
C THR A 61 -12.20 9.67 -3.22
N PRO A 62 -12.60 9.19 -2.02
CA PRO A 62 -12.63 7.76 -1.72
C PRO A 62 -13.27 7.00 -2.88
N ALA A 63 -12.52 6.04 -3.40
CA ALA A 63 -12.79 5.40 -4.68
C ALA A 63 -14.21 4.82 -4.71
N THR A 64 -15.05 5.36 -5.58
CA THR A 64 -16.33 4.76 -5.97
C THR A 64 -16.09 3.61 -6.96
N ALA A 65 -15.23 2.66 -6.59
CA ALA A 65 -14.92 1.49 -7.40
C ALA A 65 -15.38 0.22 -6.67
N ASP A 66 -16.46 -0.38 -7.20
CA ASP A 66 -16.93 -1.75 -6.95
C ASP A 66 -17.21 -2.17 -5.50
N ALA A 67 -17.90 -1.31 -4.76
CA ALA A 67 -18.25 -1.55 -3.37
C ALA A 67 -19.46 -2.48 -3.13
N SER A 68 -19.73 -3.42 -4.05
CA SER A 68 -20.70 -4.51 -3.88
C SER A 68 -20.08 -5.89 -4.11
N LYS A 69 -18.79 -5.95 -4.45
CA LYS A 69 -18.08 -7.21 -4.60
C LYS A 69 -17.78 -7.77 -3.21
N SER A 70 -18.32 -8.96 -2.93
CA SER A 70 -17.91 -9.75 -1.77
C SER A 70 -16.37 -9.82 -1.74
N LEU A 71 -15.77 -9.34 -0.65
CA LEU A 71 -14.32 -9.41 -0.49
C LEU A 71 -13.92 -10.88 -0.34
N PRO A 72 -13.01 -11.40 -1.18
CA PRO A 72 -12.49 -12.75 -1.03
C PRO A 72 -11.64 -12.89 0.24
N ASP A 73 -11.34 -14.13 0.63
CA ASP A 73 -10.37 -14.35 1.71
C ASP A 73 -9.00 -13.75 1.36
N GLY A 74 -8.37 -13.06 2.30
CA GLY A 74 -7.13 -12.32 2.01
C GLY A 74 -6.71 -11.36 3.12
N ILE A 75 -5.61 -10.65 2.88
CA ILE A 75 -5.13 -9.56 3.75
C ILE A 75 -5.41 -8.23 3.06
N TYR A 76 -5.98 -7.30 3.81
CA TYR A 76 -6.46 -6.02 3.34
C TYR A 76 -5.84 -4.90 4.16
N LEU A 77 -5.55 -3.78 3.50
CA LEU A 77 -5.05 -2.56 4.10
C LEU A 77 -5.90 -1.38 3.63
N TYR A 78 -6.39 -0.61 4.57
CA TYR A 78 -7.23 0.57 4.32
C TYR A 78 -6.77 1.72 5.21
N GLY A 79 -6.92 2.96 4.75
CA GLY A 79 -6.56 4.12 5.57
C GLY A 79 -7.35 5.38 5.24
N GLU A 80 -7.26 6.37 6.12
CA GLU A 80 -7.81 7.71 5.92
C GLU A 80 -7.09 8.48 4.79
N SER A 81 -5.92 8.00 4.38
CA SER A 81 -5.16 8.49 3.24
C SER A 81 -4.73 7.31 2.35
N PRO A 82 -4.44 7.54 1.06
CA PRO A 82 -3.93 6.50 0.17
C PRO A 82 -2.48 6.09 0.49
N ARG A 83 -1.77 6.79 1.38
CA ARG A 83 -0.40 6.45 1.80
C ARG A 83 -0.39 5.99 3.26
N PRO A 84 0.24 4.84 3.56
CA PRO A 84 0.45 4.43 4.95
C PRO A 84 1.47 5.33 5.64
N GLU A 85 1.54 5.25 6.97
CA GLU A 85 2.52 5.96 7.81
C GLU A 85 2.42 7.50 7.78
N GLU A 86 1.32 8.07 7.25
CA GLU A 86 1.05 9.50 7.38
C GLU A 86 0.69 9.84 8.83
N LEU A 87 1.37 10.84 9.41
CA LEU A 87 1.14 11.24 10.80
C LEU A 87 -0.31 11.67 11.01
N GLN A 88 -0.88 11.22 12.14
CA GLN A 88 -2.29 11.48 12.51
C GLN A 88 -3.32 10.96 11.50
N LYS A 89 -2.91 10.09 10.57
CA LYS A 89 -3.82 9.35 9.69
C LYS A 89 -3.86 7.91 10.16
N GLU A 90 -5.04 7.49 10.57
CA GLU A 90 -5.30 6.10 10.89
C GLU A 90 -5.27 5.27 9.61
N TYR A 91 -4.64 4.10 9.73
CA TYR A 91 -4.85 3.02 8.79
C TYR A 91 -5.00 1.70 9.55
N PHE A 92 -5.59 0.71 8.89
CA PHE A 92 -5.84 -0.58 9.50
C PHE A 92 -5.59 -1.71 8.51
N VAL A 93 -5.00 -2.77 9.05
CA VAL A 93 -4.71 -4.01 8.33
C VAL A 93 -5.51 -5.14 8.95
N PHE A 94 -6.10 -5.99 8.12
CA PHE A 94 -6.84 -7.14 8.60
C PHE A 94 -6.77 -8.32 7.66
N GLU A 95 -6.92 -9.51 8.22
CA GLU A 95 -7.14 -10.74 7.47
C GLU A 95 -8.63 -11.08 7.50
N LEU A 96 -9.19 -11.34 6.32
CA LEU A 96 -10.53 -11.88 6.13
C LEU A 96 -10.43 -13.37 5.80
N ARG A 97 -11.10 -14.22 6.59
CA ARG A 97 -11.25 -15.65 6.31
C ARG A 97 -12.66 -16.09 6.60
N ARG A 98 -13.37 -16.57 5.58
CA ARG A 98 -14.75 -17.09 5.69
C ARG A 98 -15.69 -16.10 6.40
N GLY A 99 -15.59 -14.82 6.06
CA GLY A 99 -16.38 -13.74 6.65
C GLY A 99 -15.93 -13.30 8.05
N LYS A 100 -14.97 -13.98 8.68
CA LYS A 100 -14.37 -13.57 9.97
C LYS A 100 -13.16 -12.69 9.74
N VAL A 101 -13.01 -11.70 10.61
CA VAL A 101 -11.96 -10.69 10.51
C VAL A 101 -11.13 -10.68 11.79
N VAL A 102 -9.81 -10.61 11.63
CA VAL A 102 -8.85 -10.29 12.70
C VAL A 102 -7.87 -9.27 12.13
N GLY A 103 -7.59 -8.21 12.87
CA GLY A 103 -6.74 -7.13 12.39
C GLY A 103 -6.38 -6.13 13.46
N ALA A 104 -5.86 -4.99 13.03
CA ALA A 104 -5.45 -3.91 13.90
C ALA A 104 -5.69 -2.53 13.29
N PHE A 105 -6.08 -1.58 14.14
CA PHE A 105 -5.94 -0.14 13.88
C PHE A 105 -4.54 0.30 14.27
N TYR A 106 -3.92 1.10 13.41
CA TYR A 106 -2.60 1.66 13.63
C TYR A 106 -2.61 3.17 13.35
N LEU A 107 -2.25 3.94 14.37
CA LEU A 107 -1.97 5.36 14.25
C LEU A 107 -0.47 5.55 14.42
N PRO A 108 0.26 5.96 13.36
CA PRO A 108 1.69 6.13 13.41
C PRO A 108 2.12 6.97 14.61
N ARG A 109 3.02 6.40 15.43
CA ARG A 109 3.62 7.05 16.61
C ARG A 109 2.65 7.41 17.74
N SER A 110 1.42 6.90 17.71
CA SER A 110 0.40 7.23 18.70
C SER A 110 -0.16 5.98 19.38
N ALA A 111 -0.85 5.13 18.62
CA ALA A 111 -1.66 4.07 19.20
C ALA A 111 -1.77 2.85 18.30
N PHE A 112 -2.11 1.73 18.94
CA PHE A 112 -2.26 0.43 18.33
C PHE A 112 -3.37 -0.36 19.02
N TYR A 113 -4.36 -0.81 18.25
CA TYR A 113 -5.51 -1.54 18.80
C TYR A 113 -5.82 -2.77 17.96
N CYS A 114 -5.85 -3.94 18.61
CA CYS A 114 -6.29 -5.17 17.95
C CYS A 114 -7.82 -5.19 17.86
N PHE A 115 -8.35 -5.77 16.79
CA PHE A 115 -9.76 -6.02 16.65
C PHE A 115 -10.04 -7.39 16.03
N TYR A 116 -11.25 -7.88 16.28
CA TYR A 116 -11.80 -9.05 15.62
C TYR A 116 -13.29 -8.86 15.36
N GLY A 117 -13.86 -9.62 14.44
CA GLY A 117 -15.27 -9.50 14.10
C GLY A 117 -15.65 -10.20 12.82
N ASN A 118 -16.53 -9.58 12.06
CA ASN A 118 -16.97 -10.08 10.77
C ASN A 118 -17.21 -8.97 9.76
N LEU A 119 -17.14 -9.35 8.47
CA LEU A 119 -17.49 -8.48 7.35
C LEU A 119 -18.88 -8.85 6.85
N GLU A 120 -19.78 -7.87 6.80
CA GLU A 120 -21.10 -7.95 6.20
C GLU A 120 -21.20 -6.94 5.07
N SER A 121 -21.16 -7.42 3.82
CA SER A 121 -21.03 -6.56 2.64
C SER A 121 -19.76 -5.69 2.71
N THR A 122 -19.88 -4.39 2.99
CA THR A 122 -18.78 -3.44 3.16
C THR A 122 -18.62 -2.96 4.59
N GLN A 123 -19.41 -3.49 5.53
CA GLN A 123 -19.42 -3.11 6.93
C GLN A 123 -18.64 -4.12 7.76
N LEU A 124 -17.60 -3.67 8.43
CA LEU A 124 -16.90 -4.42 9.45
C LEU A 124 -17.61 -4.20 10.80
N ASN A 125 -18.19 -5.27 11.34
CA ASN A 125 -18.75 -5.30 12.68
C ASN A 125 -17.69 -5.86 13.62
N LEU A 126 -17.07 -4.99 14.42
CA LEU A 126 -15.84 -5.27 15.14
C LEU A 126 -16.02 -5.20 16.66
N THR A 127 -15.18 -5.96 17.35
CA THR A 127 -14.85 -5.78 18.76
C THR A 127 -13.40 -5.34 18.83
N VAL A 128 -13.17 -4.14 19.36
CA VAL A 128 -11.83 -3.59 19.58
C VAL A 128 -11.38 -3.95 20.98
N VAL A 129 -10.13 -4.37 21.10
CA VAL A 129 -9.49 -4.72 22.38
C VAL A 129 -8.50 -3.62 22.73
N ASP A 130 -8.70 -2.97 23.88
CA ASP A 130 -7.74 -2.00 24.39
C ASP A 130 -6.47 -2.73 24.85
N SER A 131 -5.31 -2.26 24.39
CA SER A 131 -4.03 -2.89 24.67
C SER A 131 -3.55 -2.73 26.12
N PHE A 132 -4.05 -1.73 26.85
CA PHE A 132 -3.61 -1.40 28.21
C PHE A 132 -4.37 -2.18 29.27
N ASP A 133 -5.71 -2.18 29.20
CA ASP A 133 -6.56 -2.79 30.24
C ASP A 133 -7.30 -4.04 29.78
N ARG A 134 -7.19 -4.41 28.50
CA ARG A 134 -7.86 -5.56 27.87
C ARG A 134 -9.39 -5.46 27.89
N THR A 135 -9.94 -4.26 28.07
CA THR A 135 -11.37 -4.03 27.87
C THR A 135 -11.73 -4.17 26.39
N THR A 136 -12.99 -4.50 26.13
CA THR A 136 -13.50 -4.66 24.77
C THR A 136 -14.63 -3.70 24.52
N SER A 137 -14.67 -3.12 23.32
CA SER A 137 -15.70 -2.18 22.91
C SER A 137 -16.20 -2.50 21.49
N PRO A 138 -17.51 -2.40 21.24
CA PRO A 138 -18.03 -2.56 19.89
C PRO A 138 -17.59 -1.39 19.01
N TYR A 139 -17.26 -1.68 17.75
CA TYR A 139 -16.87 -0.68 16.76
C TYR A 139 -17.38 -1.08 15.37
N SER A 140 -17.54 -0.10 14.49
CA SER A 140 -18.09 -0.33 13.16
C SER A 140 -17.39 0.53 12.12
N VAL A 141 -16.89 -0.14 11.07
CA VAL A 141 -16.17 0.52 9.98
C VAL A 141 -16.88 0.24 8.66
N ASN A 142 -17.20 1.30 7.92
CA ASN A 142 -17.64 1.17 6.53
C ASN A 142 -16.42 1.33 5.61
N LEU A 143 -16.01 0.26 4.95
CA LEU A 143 -14.81 0.23 4.10
C LEU A 143 -14.87 1.26 2.95
N GLN A 144 -16.06 1.67 2.52
CA GLN A 144 -16.23 2.68 1.46
C GLN A 144 -15.76 4.08 1.86
N LYS A 145 -15.60 4.34 3.16
CA LYS A 145 -15.13 5.64 3.67
C LYS A 145 -13.60 5.75 3.71
N TYR A 146 -12.88 4.69 3.36
CA TYR A 146 -11.43 4.61 3.45
C TYR A 146 -10.80 4.29 2.10
N TYR A 147 -9.54 4.65 1.94
CA TYR A 147 -8.77 4.33 0.75
C TYR A 147 -8.25 2.89 0.84
N PRO A 148 -8.53 2.02 -0.13
CA PRO A 148 -7.83 0.75 -0.22
C PRO A 148 -6.36 1.00 -0.58
N ILE A 149 -5.45 0.38 0.17
CA ILE A 149 -4.01 0.46 -0.06
C ILE A 149 -3.57 -0.92 -0.55
N SER A 150 -3.12 -1.01 -1.80
CA SER A 150 -2.82 -2.31 -2.45
C SER A 150 -1.55 -2.97 -1.94
N ALA A 151 -0.58 -2.18 -1.46
CA ALA A 151 0.70 -2.68 -0.97
C ALA A 151 0.64 -2.90 0.55
N VAL A 152 0.70 -4.17 0.96
CA VAL A 152 0.84 -4.57 2.37
C VAL A 152 2.33 -4.76 2.68
N SER A 153 2.88 -3.92 3.55
CA SER A 153 4.30 -3.94 3.95
C SER A 153 4.61 -5.02 4.98
N ASP A 154 5.91 -5.26 5.23
CA ASP A 154 6.35 -6.14 6.31
C ASP A 154 5.93 -5.63 7.69
N ASN A 155 5.86 -4.31 7.88
CA ASN A 155 5.36 -3.72 9.12
C ASN A 155 3.89 -4.09 9.35
N ASP A 156 3.07 -4.01 8.29
CA ASP A 156 1.63 -4.34 8.35
C ASP A 156 1.41 -5.83 8.65
N ARG A 157 2.22 -6.71 8.03
CA ARG A 157 2.18 -8.16 8.30
C ARG A 157 2.59 -8.46 9.74
N ARG A 158 3.62 -7.79 10.25
CA ARG A 158 4.07 -7.94 11.64
C ARG A 158 2.99 -7.49 12.61
N ILE A 159 2.37 -6.33 12.36
CA ILE A 159 1.24 -5.81 13.11
C ILE A 159 0.09 -6.83 13.14
N LEU A 160 -0.31 -7.35 11.98
CA LEU A 160 -1.37 -8.34 11.87
C LEU A 160 -1.02 -9.63 12.65
N GLY A 161 0.24 -10.06 12.59
CA GLY A 161 0.74 -11.22 13.33
C GLY A 161 0.52 -11.09 14.84
N ILE A 162 0.87 -9.93 15.41
CA ILE A 162 0.69 -9.65 16.85
C ILE A 162 -0.77 -9.84 17.27
N CYS A 163 -1.73 -9.31 16.51
CA CYS A 163 -3.15 -9.44 16.86
C CYS A 163 -3.70 -10.86 16.66
N LYS A 164 -3.20 -11.58 15.67
CA LYS A 164 -3.55 -13.00 15.48
C LYS A 164 -3.08 -13.85 16.65
N ASP A 165 -1.85 -13.63 17.09
CA ASP A 165 -1.27 -14.35 18.23
C ASP A 165 -2.03 -14.03 19.52
N ALA A 166 -2.32 -12.75 19.77
CA ALA A 166 -3.11 -12.32 20.93
C ALA A 166 -4.52 -12.95 20.94
N ARG A 167 -5.17 -13.07 19.77
CA ARG A 167 -6.48 -13.71 19.65
C ARG A 167 -6.42 -15.22 19.87
N SER A 168 -5.33 -15.88 19.49
CA SER A 168 -5.16 -17.32 19.68
C SER A 168 -5.01 -17.74 21.14
N GLN A 169 -4.66 -16.80 22.03
CA GLN A 169 -4.45 -17.02 23.46
C GLN A 169 -5.69 -16.75 24.32
N GLN A 170 -6.80 -16.32 23.71
CA GLN A 170 -8.10 -16.06 24.35
C GLN A 170 -9.07 -17.18 24.05
#